data_AF-A0A1R3TZZ9-F1
#
_entry.id   AF-A0A1R3TZZ9-F1
#
_cell.length_a   1.000
_cell.length_b   1.000
_cell.length_c   1.000
_cell.angle_alpha   90.00
_cell.angle_beta   90.00
_cell.angle_gamma   90.00
#
_symmetry.space_group_name_H-M   'P 1'
#
loop_
_entity.id
_entity.type
_entity.pdbx_description
1 polymer ?
#
loop_
_entity_poly.entity_id
_entity_poly.type
_entity_poly.pdbx_seq_one_letter_code
_entity_poly.pdbx_strand_id
1 'polypeptide(L)' 'MVDATKGSIHRVVNDDGRVVLPDILPVRGDVRVADNDRMLIRLTDETVLKGVNTLPLFAGFAGLAALLMAFSALWWREGR' A
#
# COMPACT_ATOMS: atom_id res chain seq x y z
N MET A 1 -34.12 10.74 -4.10
CA MET A 1 -33.05 10.11 -3.29
C MET A 1 -31.77 9.96 -4.10
N VAL A 2 -31.81 9.35 -5.30
CA VAL A 2 -30.65 9.22 -6.21
C VAL A 2 -30.12 10.59 -6.71
N ASP A 3 -31.01 11.49 -7.13
CA ASP A 3 -30.61 12.81 -7.65
C ASP A 3 -29.93 13.72 -6.63
N ALA A 4 -30.29 13.56 -5.35
CA ALA A 4 -29.74 14.35 -4.25
C ALA A 4 -28.32 13.89 -3.88
N THR A 5 -28.03 12.59 -4.01
CA THR A 5 -26.71 12.02 -3.71
C THR A 5 -25.78 12.01 -4.93
N LYS A 6 -26.30 12.34 -6.12
CA LYS A 6 -25.60 12.16 -7.41
C LYS A 6 -25.08 10.73 -7.60
N GLY A 7 -25.74 9.75 -6.99
CA GLY A 7 -25.38 8.34 -7.08
C GLY A 7 -26.08 7.62 -8.24
N SER A 8 -25.83 6.32 -8.39
CA SER A 8 -26.51 5.44 -9.35
C SER A 8 -27.09 4.21 -8.66
N ILE A 9 -28.17 3.64 -9.21
CA ILE A 9 -28.77 2.39 -8.76
C ILE A 9 -28.69 1.40 -9.91
N HIS A 10 -28.03 0.27 -9.70
CA HIS A 10 -27.94 -0.81 -10.68
C HIS A 10 -28.52 -2.10 -10.11
N ARG A 11 -29.24 -2.84 -10.96
CA ARG A 11 -29.77 -4.17 -10.63
C ARG A 11 -28.68 -5.20 -10.89
N VAL A 12 -28.28 -5.93 -9.83
CA VAL A 12 -27.18 -6.91 -9.89
C VAL A 12 -27.64 -8.28 -10.44
N VAL A 13 -28.92 -8.59 -10.37
CA VAL A 13 -29.49 -9.85 -10.88
C VAL A 13 -30.54 -9.52 -11.94
N ASN A 14 -30.30 -9.93 -13.18
CA ASN A 14 -31.25 -9.74 -14.27
C ASN A 14 -32.46 -10.69 -14.13
N ASP A 15 -33.48 -10.50 -14.95
CA ASP A 15 -34.73 -11.27 -14.85
C ASP A 15 -34.53 -12.78 -15.12
N ASP A 16 -33.41 -13.16 -15.76
CA ASP A 16 -32.99 -14.55 -15.98
C ASP A 16 -32.21 -15.16 -14.80
N GLY A 17 -32.07 -14.44 -13.68
CA GLY A 17 -31.32 -14.90 -12.50
C GLY A 17 -29.79 -14.85 -12.66
N ARG A 18 -29.27 -14.23 -13.73
CA ARG A 18 -27.83 -14.07 -13.95
C ARG A 18 -27.32 -12.83 -13.23
N VAL A 19 -26.14 -12.97 -12.61
CA VAL A 19 -25.41 -11.85 -12.01
C VAL A 19 -24.80 -10.99 -13.12
N VAL A 20 -25.20 -9.73 -13.18
CA VAL A 20 -24.65 -8.71 -14.09
C VAL A 20 -24.09 -7.59 -13.22
N LEU A 21 -22.77 -7.39 -13.30
CA LEU A 21 -22.08 -6.34 -12.58
C LEU A 21 -21.90 -5.13 -13.49
N PRO A 22 -22.12 -3.89 -13.00
CA PRO A 22 -21.79 -2.68 -13.74
C PRO A 22 -20.27 -2.61 -13.96
N ASP A 23 -19.84 -1.86 -14.99
CA ASP A 23 -18.43 -1.70 -15.32
C ASP A 23 -17.71 -0.88 -14.23
N ILE A 24 -16.75 -1.50 -13.53
CA ILE A 24 -15.98 -0.89 -12.44
C ILE A 24 -14.59 -0.55 -12.96
N LEU A 25 -14.32 0.74 -13.15
CA LEU A 25 -13.00 1.21 -13.57
C LEU A 25 -12.24 1.75 -12.35
N PRO A 26 -11.10 1.14 -11.97
CA PRO A 26 -10.20 1.72 -11.00
C PRO A 26 -9.48 2.92 -11.63
N VAL A 27 -9.61 4.09 -11.01
CA VAL A 27 -9.07 5.34 -11.56
C VAL A 27 -8.07 5.97 -10.57
N ARG A 28 -6.89 6.32 -11.08
CA ARG A 28 -5.88 7.12 -10.37
C ARG A 28 -5.90 8.54 -10.97
N GLY A 29 -6.58 9.48 -10.31
CA GLY A 29 -6.64 10.90 -10.73
C GLY A 29 -8.05 11.44 -10.98
N ASP A 30 -8.14 12.65 -11.53
CA ASP A 30 -9.41 13.27 -11.93
C ASP A 30 -9.92 12.70 -13.24
N VAL A 31 -11.16 12.22 -13.22
CA VAL A 31 -11.81 11.59 -14.36
C VAL A 31 -12.97 12.44 -14.80
N ARG A 32 -12.96 12.88 -16.06
CA ARG A 32 -14.13 13.45 -16.72
C ARG A 32 -14.84 12.34 -17.47
N VAL A 33 -15.90 11.80 -16.88
CA VAL A 33 -16.79 10.84 -17.54
C VAL A 33 -18.00 11.61 -18.08
N ALA A 34 -18.34 11.40 -19.34
CA ALA A 34 -19.50 12.02 -19.99
C ALA A 34 -20.82 11.24 -19.76
N ASP A 35 -20.73 10.08 -19.10
CA ASP A 35 -21.79 9.08 -19.00
C ASP A 35 -22.00 8.65 -17.54
N ASN A 36 -23.26 8.56 -17.11
CA ASN A 36 -23.67 8.46 -15.69
C ASN A 36 -23.82 7.01 -15.20
N ASP A 37 -23.50 6.02 -16.05
CA ASP A 37 -23.79 4.60 -15.78
C ASP A 37 -22.60 3.81 -15.21
N ARG A 38 -21.53 4.49 -14.76
CA ARG A 38 -20.28 3.85 -14.31
C ARG A 38 -20.02 4.08 -12.83
N MET A 39 -19.69 3.00 -12.11
CA MET A 39 -19.32 3.08 -10.70
C MET A 39 -17.81 3.31 -10.55
N LEU A 40 -17.44 4.50 -10.09
CA LEU A 40 -16.04 4.88 -9.87
C LEU A 40 -15.62 4.58 -8.44
N ILE A 41 -14.51 3.85 -8.28
CA ILE A 41 -13.90 3.61 -6.98
C ILE A 41 -12.60 4.41 -6.91
N ARG A 42 -12.58 5.45 -6.07
CA ARG A 42 -11.36 6.18 -5.75
C ARG A 42 -10.57 5.36 -4.75
N LEU A 43 -9.46 4.79 -5.19
CA LEU A 43 -8.50 4.17 -4.30
C LEU A 43 -7.90 5.26 -3.42
N THR A 44 -8.17 5.20 -2.12
CA THR A 44 -7.40 5.94 -1.11
C THR A 44 -6.07 5.22 -0.97
N ASP A 45 -4.96 5.88 -1.29
CA ASP A 45 -3.58 5.37 -1.21
C ASP A 45 -3.12 5.10 0.25
N GLU A 46 -4.03 4.70 1.14
CA GLU A 46 -3.81 4.64 2.59
C GLU A 46 -3.02 3.40 3.03
N THR A 47 -2.97 2.35 2.20
CA THR A 47 -2.24 1.12 2.52
C THR A 47 -0.92 1.05 1.75
N VAL A 48 0.11 1.73 2.27
CA VAL A 48 1.49 1.45 1.84
C VAL A 48 1.97 0.19 2.54
N LEU A 49 2.18 -0.88 1.77
CA LEU A 49 2.82 -2.10 2.27
C LEU A 49 4.32 -1.81 2.52
N LYS A 50 4.66 -1.32 3.71
CA LYS A 50 6.06 -1.18 4.12
C LYS A 50 6.63 -2.56 4.46
N GLY A 51 7.30 -3.17 3.50
CA GLY A 51 8.12 -4.35 3.77
C GLY A 51 9.20 -3.99 4.79
N VAL A 52 9.22 -4.69 5.93
CA VAL A 52 10.31 -4.57 6.91
C VAL A 52 11.54 -5.25 6.30
N ASN A 53 12.50 -4.48 5.81
CA ASN A 53 13.77 -5.03 5.32
C ASN A 53 14.65 -5.39 6.53
N THR A 54 15.09 -6.65 6.63
CA THR A 54 15.94 -7.14 7.73
C THR A 54 17.43 -6.85 7.52
N LEU A 55 17.85 -6.55 6.28
CA LEU A 55 19.25 -6.25 5.93
C LEU A 55 19.86 -5.10 6.75
N PRO A 56 19.19 -3.96 7.00
CA PRO A 56 19.75 -2.86 7.81
C PRO A 56 20.01 -3.25 9.27
N LEU A 57 19.22 -4.17 9.84
CA LEU A 57 19.40 -4.63 11.23
C LEU A 57 20.71 -5.42 11.39
N PHE A 58 20.99 -6.33 10.45
CA PHE A 58 22.24 -7.09 10.44
C PHE A 58 23.46 -6.19 10.22
N ALA A 59 23.34 -5.17 9.36
CA ALA A 59 24.40 -4.18 9.17
C ALA A 59 24.73 -3.44 10.48
N GLY A 60 23.71 -3.08 11.27
CA GLY A 60 23.89 -2.48 12.60
C GLY A 60 24.67 -3.38 13.56
N PHE A 61 24.31 -4.68 13.65
CA PHE A 61 25.04 -5.63 14.49
C PHE A 61 26.48 -5.88 14.03
N ALA A 62 26.71 -5.96 12.73
CA ALA A 62 28.06 -6.10 12.18
C ALA A 62 28.94 -4.88 12.52
N GLY A 63 28.39 -3.66 12.42
CA GLY A 63 29.06 -2.43 12.83
C GLY A 63 29.38 -2.41 14.33
N LEU A 64 28.45 -2.85 15.18
CA LEU A 64 28.68 -2.96 16.62
C LEU A 64 29.79 -3.97 16.95
N ALA A 65 29.77 -5.13 16.32
CA ALA A 65 30.80 -6.15 16.52
C ALA A 65 32.20 -5.64 16.12
N ALA A 66 32.30 -4.89 15.01
CA ALA A 66 33.53 -4.26 14.58
C ALA A 66 34.03 -3.20 15.59
N LEU A 67 33.13 -2.39 16.14
CA LEU A 67 33.46 -1.40 17.17
C LEU A 67 34.00 -2.06 18.44
N LEU A 68 33.32 -3.10 18.93
CA LEU A 68 33.76 -3.85 20.11
C LEU A 68 35.13 -4.48 19.88
N MET A 69 35.34 -5.09 18.71
CA MET A 69 36.63 -5.68 18.33
C MET A 69 37.74 -4.63 18.31
N ALA A 70 37.52 -3.47 17.70
CA ALA A 70 38.50 -2.40 17.64
C ALA A 70 38.85 -1.88 19.04
N PHE A 71 37.84 -1.72 19.91
CA PHE A 71 38.05 -1.24 21.28
C PHE A 71 38.83 -2.26 22.12
N SER A 72 38.47 -3.55 22.03
CA SER A 72 39.22 -4.63 22.69
C SER A 72 40.66 -4.72 22.20
N ALA A 73 40.88 -4.58 20.88
CA ALA A 73 42.23 -4.62 20.29
C ALA A 73 43.09 -3.43 20.74
N LEU A 74 42.50 -2.23 20.83
CA LEU A 74 43.19 -1.05 21.33
C LEU A 74 43.58 -1.22 22.81
N TRP A 75 42.66 -1.69 23.64
CA TRP A 75 42.94 -1.95 25.06
C TRP A 75 44.04 -3.01 25.25
N TRP A 76 44.03 -4.09 24.46
CA TRP A 76 45.08 -5.11 24.50
C TRP A 76 46.45 -4.52 24.17
N ARG A 77 46.51 -3.59 23.22
CA ARG A 77 47.76 -2.92 22.82
C ARG A 77 48.28 -1.94 23.88
N GLU A 78 47.40 -1.26 24.59
CA GLU A 78 47.79 -0.33 25.66
C GLU A 78 48.09 -1.05 26.99
N GLY A 79 47.54 -2.24 27.20
CA GLY A 79 47.74 -3.05 28.41
C GLY A 79 48.98 -3.96 28.40
N ARG A 80 49.80 -3.93 27.34
CA ARG A 80 51.08 -4.66 27.24
C ARG A 80 52.29 -3.75 27.45
#